data_AF-A0A6M3IQ10-F1
#
_entry.id   AF-A0A6M3IQ10-F1
#
_cell.length_a   1.000
_cell.length_b   1.000
_cell.length_c   1.000
_cell.angle_alpha   90.00
_cell.angle_beta   90.00
_cell.angle_gamma   90.00
#
_symmetry.space_group_name_H-M   'P 1'
#
loop_
_entity.id
_entity.type
_entity.pdbx_description
1 polymer ?
#
loop_
_entity_poly.entity_id
_entity_poly.type
_entity_poly.pdbx_seq_one_letter_code
_entity_poly.pdbx_strand_id
1 'polypeptide(L)'
;MGGVMKFVKLYIPDEYKDLSKDKLKLLTNGCGPAGWKYDLVPDKIYGLCIKRACDIHDICYFYGKTNEDKATADRIFFNNILRIIDQGHNWWLLKFLRRRRAKKYFYAVKWFGGPAFWNNKNDDKNTIEIYG
;
A
#
# COMPACT_ATOMS: atom_id res chain seq x y z
N MET A 1 29.62 -8.62 -6.37
CA MET A 1 28.77 -8.95 -7.55
C MET A 1 27.77 -7.82 -7.74
N GLY A 2 28.04 -6.94 -8.71
CA GLY A 2 27.21 -5.76 -8.99
C GLY A 2 25.89 -6.16 -9.64
N GLY A 3 24.79 -6.00 -8.90
CA GLY A 3 23.45 -6.25 -9.42
C GLY A 3 23.04 -5.11 -10.35
N VAL A 4 22.76 -5.42 -11.62
CA VAL A 4 22.09 -4.52 -12.55
C VAL A 4 20.79 -4.05 -11.89
N MET A 5 20.60 -2.73 -11.76
CA MET A 5 19.36 -2.17 -11.26
C MET A 5 18.21 -2.61 -12.18
N LYS A 6 17.40 -3.56 -11.73
CA LYS A 6 16.19 -3.98 -12.44
C LYS A 6 15.09 -2.95 -12.21
N PHE A 7 14.65 -2.30 -13.28
CA PHE A 7 13.47 -1.45 -13.25
C PHE A 7 12.21 -2.30 -13.10
N VAL A 8 11.44 -2.06 -12.04
CA VAL A 8 10.14 -2.70 -11.82
C VAL A 8 9.04 -1.76 -12.27
N LYS A 9 8.22 -2.19 -13.24
CA LYS A 9 7.03 -1.45 -13.68
C LYS A 9 5.87 -1.72 -12.72
N LEU A 10 5.47 -0.71 -11.95
CA LEU A 10 4.29 -0.75 -11.09
C LEU A 10 3.08 -0.12 -11.77
N TYR A 11 1.89 -0.59 -11.42
CA TYR A 11 0.64 0.01 -11.87
C TYR A 11 0.24 1.11 -10.91
N ILE A 12 -0.06 2.27 -11.46
CA ILE A 12 -0.71 3.39 -10.81
C ILE A 12 -1.84 3.84 -11.75
N PRO A 13 -3.05 4.14 -11.24
CA PRO A 13 -4.12 4.71 -12.06
C PRO A 13 -3.66 5.97 -12.79
N ASP A 14 -4.18 6.17 -14.00
CA ASP A 14 -3.76 7.26 -14.90
C ASP A 14 -3.94 8.64 -14.27
N GLU A 15 -5.03 8.80 -13.52
CA GLU A 15 -5.40 10.00 -12.77
C GLU A 15 -4.34 10.47 -11.75
N TYR A 16 -3.42 9.57 -11.37
CA TYR A 16 -2.38 9.84 -10.37
C TYR A 16 -0.96 9.82 -10.95
N LYS A 17 -0.80 9.56 -12.26
CA LYS A 17 0.52 9.47 -12.91
C LYS A 17 1.30 10.79 -12.88
N ASP A 18 0.59 11.91 -12.94
CA ASP A 18 1.17 13.26 -13.04
C ASP A 18 1.24 13.99 -11.68
N LEU A 19 1.04 13.27 -10.57
CA LEU A 19 1.24 13.86 -9.24
C LEU A 19 2.69 14.34 -9.10
N SER A 20 2.86 15.64 -8.80
CA SER A 20 4.17 16.23 -8.56
C SER A 20 4.91 15.49 -7.44
N LYS A 21 6.24 15.47 -7.51
CA LYS A 21 7.10 14.83 -6.47
C LYS A 21 6.78 15.34 -5.06
N ASP A 22 6.38 16.60 -4.94
CA ASP A 22 6.05 17.22 -3.67
C ASP A 22 4.70 16.72 -3.12
N LYS A 23 3.67 16.58 -3.97
CA LYS A 23 2.39 15.95 -3.58
C LYS A 23 2.60 14.50 -3.18
N LEU A 24 3.45 13.76 -3.88
CA LEU A 24 3.79 12.38 -3.51
C LEU A 24 4.42 12.33 -2.11
N LYS A 25 5.29 13.28 -1.76
CA LYS A 25 5.96 13.29 -0.44
C LYS A 25 5.00 13.63 0.71
N LEU A 26 3.99 14.46 0.45
CA LEU A 26 2.93 14.79 1.40
C LEU A 26 1.92 13.65 1.60
N LEU A 27 1.69 12.85 0.56
CA LEU A 27 0.68 11.79 0.55
C LEU A 27 1.22 10.40 0.92
N THR A 28 2.53 10.21 0.98
CA THR A 28 3.14 8.88 1.14
C THR A 28 3.88 8.78 2.46
N ASN A 29 3.49 7.81 3.30
CA ASN A 29 4.09 7.60 4.63
C ASN A 29 4.85 6.26 4.73
N GLY A 30 4.96 5.51 3.64
CA GLY A 30 5.50 4.15 3.62
C GLY A 30 4.40 3.09 3.76
N CYS A 31 4.72 1.86 4.17
CA CYS A 31 3.71 0.84 4.45
C CYS A 31 3.06 1.06 5.82
N GLY A 32 2.28 2.12 5.97
CA GLY A 32 1.47 2.35 7.17
C GLY A 32 0.89 3.76 7.23
N PRO A 33 -0.31 3.93 7.82
CA PRO A 33 -0.84 5.26 8.11
C PRO A 33 -0.01 5.96 9.19
N ALA A 34 0.03 7.29 9.17
CA ALA A 34 0.52 8.12 10.27
C ALA A 34 -0.21 7.74 11.60
N GLY A 35 0.38 6.87 12.45
CA GLY A 35 -0.14 6.49 13.76
C GLY A 35 -0.01 4.99 14.12
N TRP A 36 0.01 4.71 15.43
CA TRP A 36 0.21 3.49 16.27
C TRP A 36 0.19 2.04 15.70
N LYS A 37 -0.25 1.78 14.46
CA LYS A 37 -0.11 0.48 13.78
C LYS A 37 1.22 0.30 13.02
N TYR A 38 2.10 1.30 13.08
CA TYR A 38 3.44 1.32 12.46
C TYR A 38 4.31 0.10 12.76
N ASP A 39 4.18 -0.52 13.94
CA ASP A 39 5.10 -1.58 14.37
C ASP A 39 4.76 -2.99 13.84
N LEU A 40 3.61 -3.19 13.18
CA LEU A 40 3.15 -4.54 12.82
C LEU A 40 3.41 -4.94 11.36
N VAL A 41 3.65 -3.98 10.45
CA VAL A 41 3.69 -4.23 9.01
C VAL A 41 4.98 -3.69 8.39
N PRO A 42 6.09 -4.45 8.46
CA PRO A 42 7.38 -3.96 7.97
C PRO A 42 7.36 -3.63 6.46
N ASP A 43 8.02 -2.55 6.06
CA ASP A 43 8.24 -2.12 4.65
C ASP A 43 9.05 -3.13 3.81
N LYS A 44 9.49 -4.22 4.45
CA LYS A 44 10.32 -5.25 3.87
C LYS A 44 9.66 -6.62 4.03
N ILE A 45 9.45 -7.29 2.91
CA ILE A 45 9.05 -8.70 2.87
C ILE A 45 10.31 -9.55 2.65
N TYR A 46 10.86 -10.14 3.72
CA TYR A 46 12.08 -10.96 3.66
C TYR A 46 13.21 -10.24 2.90
N GLY A 47 13.55 -9.03 3.36
CA GLY A 47 14.57 -8.16 2.76
C GLY A 47 14.16 -7.45 1.46
N LEU A 48 12.98 -7.73 0.90
CA LEU A 48 12.49 -7.05 -0.31
C LEU A 48 11.72 -5.78 0.06
N CYS A 49 12.21 -4.63 -0.40
CA CYS A 49 11.54 -3.34 -0.21
C CYS A 49 10.25 -3.28 -1.05
N ILE A 50 9.13 -3.00 -0.40
CA ILE A 50 7.82 -2.83 -1.06
C ILE A 50 7.28 -1.40 -0.92
N LYS A 51 8.09 -0.46 -0.41
CA LYS A 51 7.69 0.93 -0.13
C LYS A 51 6.92 1.57 -1.29
N ARG A 52 7.38 1.41 -2.52
CA ARG A 52 6.73 2.04 -3.68
C ARG A 52 5.32 1.51 -3.95
N ALA A 53 5.04 0.25 -3.61
CA ALA A 53 3.67 -0.29 -3.67
C ALA A 53 2.77 0.34 -2.60
N CYS A 54 3.33 0.58 -1.40
CA CYS A 54 2.62 1.25 -0.30
C CYS A 54 2.36 2.72 -0.61
N ASP A 55 3.33 3.44 -1.17
CA ASP A 55 3.15 4.82 -1.64
C ASP A 55 1.97 4.93 -2.62
N ILE A 56 1.83 3.99 -3.57
CA ILE A 56 0.69 3.95 -4.51
C ILE A 56 -0.62 3.64 -3.78
N HIS A 57 -0.58 2.77 -2.77
CA HIS A 57 -1.76 2.43 -1.95
C HIS A 57 -2.27 3.65 -1.17
N ASP A 58 -1.37 4.40 -0.53
CA ASP A 58 -1.68 5.63 0.21
C ASP A 58 -2.35 6.67 -0.69
N ILE A 59 -1.85 6.87 -1.92
CA ILE A 59 -2.44 7.80 -2.90
C ILE A 59 -3.86 7.36 -3.27
N CYS A 60 -4.04 6.08 -3.60
CA CYS A 60 -5.37 5.54 -3.92
C CYS A 60 -6.32 5.66 -2.72
N TYR A 61 -5.83 5.47 -1.50
CA TYR A 61 -6.60 5.69 -0.29
C TYR A 61 -6.96 7.15 -0.11
N PHE A 62 -6.05 8.09 -0.34
CA PHE A 62 -6.34 9.51 -0.18
C PHE A 62 -7.46 10.00 -1.10
N TYR A 63 -7.43 9.61 -2.38
CA TYR A 63 -8.39 10.08 -3.38
C TYR A 63 -9.68 9.26 -3.48
N GLY A 64 -9.66 7.98 -3.08
CA GLY A 64 -10.83 7.11 -3.15
C GLY A 64 -11.98 7.60 -2.27
N LYS A 65 -13.22 7.43 -2.73
CA LYS A 65 -14.43 7.94 -2.05
C LYS A 65 -15.44 6.85 -1.72
N THR A 66 -15.27 5.67 -2.28
CA THR A 66 -16.20 4.54 -2.17
C THR A 66 -15.52 3.29 -1.63
N ASN A 67 -16.31 2.32 -1.16
CA ASN A 67 -15.77 1.02 -0.76
C ASN A 67 -15.18 0.26 -1.96
N GLU A 68 -15.71 0.51 -3.15
CA GLU A 68 -15.21 0.02 -4.42
C GLU A 68 -13.82 0.59 -4.72
N ASP A 69 -13.59 1.88 -4.45
CA ASP A 69 -12.26 2.51 -4.57
C ASP A 69 -11.26 1.89 -3.59
N LYS A 70 -11.69 1.67 -2.33
CA LYS A 70 -10.85 0.96 -1.34
C LYS A 70 -10.48 -0.43 -1.82
N ALA A 71 -11.46 -1.21 -2.28
CA ALA A 71 -11.22 -2.57 -2.78
C ALA A 71 -10.31 -2.57 -4.02
N THR A 72 -10.40 -1.54 -4.86
CA THR A 72 -9.53 -1.35 -6.02
C THR A 72 -8.11 -0.97 -5.58
N ALA A 73 -7.95 -0.05 -4.63
CA ALA A 73 -6.66 0.31 -4.04
C ALA A 73 -5.96 -0.91 -3.42
N ASP A 74 -6.68 -1.71 -2.63
CA ASP A 74 -6.15 -2.93 -1.98
C ASP A 74 -5.68 -3.96 -3.03
N ARG A 75 -6.40 -4.11 -4.16
CA ARG A 75 -6.02 -4.98 -5.29
C ARG A 75 -4.79 -4.46 -6.03
N ILE A 76 -4.72 -3.17 -6.30
CA ILE A 76 -3.55 -2.51 -6.92
C ILE A 76 -2.30 -2.74 -6.08
N PHE A 77 -2.42 -2.54 -4.76
CA PHE A 77 -1.34 -2.77 -3.81
C PHE A 77 -0.79 -4.20 -3.89
N PHE A 78 -1.68 -5.19 -3.80
CA PHE A 78 -1.28 -6.60 -3.87
C PHE A 78 -0.59 -6.94 -5.20
N ASN A 79 -1.17 -6.52 -6.32
CA ASN A 79 -0.60 -6.75 -7.65
C ASN A 79 0.78 -6.10 -7.81
N ASN A 80 0.98 -4.91 -7.26
CA ASN A 80 2.28 -4.24 -7.28
C ASN A 80 3.31 -4.99 -6.45
N ILE A 81 2.96 -5.51 -5.26
CA ILE A 81 3.88 -6.37 -4.50
C ILE A 81 4.27 -7.61 -5.31
N LEU A 82 3.31 -8.26 -5.97
CA LEU A 82 3.61 -9.44 -6.81
C LEU A 82 4.61 -9.12 -7.92
N ARG A 83 4.45 -7.97 -8.60
CA ARG A 83 5.41 -7.51 -9.62
C ARG A 83 6.81 -7.27 -9.05
N ILE A 84 6.92 -6.69 -7.85
CA ILE A 84 8.21 -6.49 -7.16
C ILE A 84 8.84 -7.85 -6.83
N ILE A 85 8.07 -8.81 -6.34
CA ILE A 85 8.56 -10.15 -6.02
C ILE A 85 9.04 -10.87 -7.29
N ASP A 86 8.28 -10.78 -8.37
CA ASP A 86 8.56 -11.49 -9.61
C ASP A 86 9.81 -10.97 -10.32
N GLN A 87 10.06 -9.66 -10.24
CA GLN A 87 11.27 -9.02 -10.75
C GLN A 87 12.50 -9.21 -9.87
N GLY A 88 12.30 -9.57 -8.60
CA GLY A 88 13.37 -9.85 -7.64
C GLY A 88 14.17 -11.13 -7.94
N HIS A 89 14.85 -11.63 -6.92
CA HIS A 89 15.72 -12.81 -7.00
C HIS A 89 15.03 -14.04 -7.62
N ASN A 90 15.73 -14.79 -8.46
CA ASN A 90 15.18 -15.95 -9.18
C ASN A 90 14.97 -17.22 -8.32
N TRP A 91 15.17 -17.13 -7.01
CA TRP A 91 15.03 -18.28 -6.13
C TRP A 91 13.54 -18.56 -5.83
N TRP A 92 13.02 -19.65 -6.37
CA TRP A 92 11.59 -19.99 -6.35
C TRP A 92 11.02 -20.08 -4.93
N LEU A 93 11.75 -20.66 -3.98
CA LEU A 93 11.31 -20.80 -2.59
C LEU A 93 11.15 -19.43 -1.91
N LEU A 94 12.11 -18.53 -2.13
CA LEU A 94 12.04 -17.17 -1.60
C LEU A 94 10.88 -16.38 -2.24
N LYS A 95 10.64 -16.53 -3.55
CA LYS A 95 9.45 -15.95 -4.21
C LYS A 95 8.16 -16.48 -3.60
N PHE A 96 8.07 -17.78 -3.35
CA PHE A 96 6.91 -18.41 -2.72
C PHE A 96 6.63 -17.84 -1.33
N LEU A 97 7.66 -17.78 -0.47
CA LEU A 97 7.54 -17.20 0.87
C LEU A 97 7.09 -15.74 0.81
N ARG A 98 7.71 -14.94 -0.06
CA ARG A 98 7.35 -13.53 -0.26
C ARG A 98 5.89 -13.37 -0.71
N ARG A 99 5.40 -14.20 -1.64
CA ARG A 99 3.99 -14.18 -2.09
C ARG A 99 3.03 -14.55 -0.95
N ARG A 100 3.38 -15.53 -0.12
CA ARG A 100 2.59 -15.90 1.07
C ARG A 100 2.50 -14.73 2.05
N ARG A 101 3.59 -13.99 2.29
CA ARG A 101 3.59 -12.80 3.14
C ARG A 101 2.81 -11.64 2.49
N ALA A 102 2.93 -11.43 1.18
CA ALA A 102 2.16 -10.43 0.43
C ALA A 102 0.63 -10.64 0.57
N LYS A 103 0.16 -11.89 0.55
CA LYS A 103 -1.25 -12.21 0.82
C LYS A 103 -1.70 -11.75 2.22
N LYS A 104 -0.85 -11.89 3.24
CA LYS A 104 -1.16 -11.41 4.60
C LYS A 104 -1.34 -9.89 4.62
N TYR A 105 -0.52 -9.14 3.87
CA TYR A 105 -0.64 -7.69 3.75
C TYR A 105 -1.94 -7.30 3.06
N PHE A 106 -2.27 -7.99 1.97
CA PHE A 106 -3.54 -7.80 1.28
C PHE A 106 -4.75 -8.04 2.19
N TYR A 107 -4.76 -9.13 2.96
CA TYR A 107 -5.84 -9.40 3.92
C TYR A 107 -5.88 -8.36 5.06
N ALA A 108 -4.72 -7.86 5.50
CA ALA A 108 -4.67 -6.82 6.52
C ALA A 108 -5.36 -5.53 6.05
N VAL A 109 -5.05 -5.03 4.85
CA VAL A 109 -5.72 -3.83 4.30
C VAL A 109 -7.19 -4.10 3.95
N LYS A 110 -7.50 -5.30 3.42
CA LYS A 110 -8.86 -5.69 3.08
C LYS A 110 -9.79 -5.65 4.29
N TRP A 111 -9.38 -6.26 5.40
CA TRP A 111 -10.24 -6.42 6.59
C TRP A 111 -10.09 -5.31 7.62
N PHE A 112 -8.90 -4.71 7.77
CA PHE A 112 -8.63 -3.73 8.82
C PHE A 112 -8.28 -2.33 8.30
N GLY A 113 -8.25 -2.13 6.98
CA GLY A 113 -7.94 -0.84 6.36
C GLY A 113 -9.11 0.15 6.32
N GLY A 114 -10.32 -0.26 6.71
CA GLY A 114 -11.52 0.60 6.69
C GLY A 114 -11.33 1.93 7.43
N PRO A 115 -10.92 1.93 8.71
CA PRO A 115 -10.70 3.17 9.46
C PRO A 115 -9.67 4.10 8.81
N ALA A 116 -8.58 3.56 8.25
CA ALA A 116 -7.57 4.36 7.57
C ALA A 116 -8.09 4.95 6.25
N PHE A 117 -8.90 4.18 5.51
CA PHE A 117 -9.51 4.65 4.26
C PHE A 117 -10.52 5.77 4.50
N TRP A 118 -11.33 5.69 5.55
CA TRP A 118 -12.39 6.66 5.84
C TRP A 118 -11.93 7.84 6.72
N ASN A 119 -10.68 7.84 7.17
CA ASN A 119 -10.11 8.92 7.97
C ASN A 119 -10.25 10.27 7.25
N ASN A 120 -10.84 11.27 7.91
CA ASN A 120 -11.13 12.60 7.37
C ASN A 120 -12.04 12.63 6.11
N LYS A 121 -12.86 11.59 5.89
CA LYS A 121 -13.82 11.55 4.77
C LYS A 121 -15.28 11.49 5.19
N ASN A 122 -15.53 11.15 6.44
CA ASN A 122 -16.87 11.20 7.01
C ASN A 122 -17.20 12.64 7.39
N ASP A 123 -18.42 13.09 7.13
CA ASP A 123 -18.88 14.43 7.53
C ASP A 123 -19.01 14.48 9.05
N ASP A 124 -18.29 15.41 9.69
CA ASP A 124 -18.32 15.63 11.15
C ASP A 124 -19.75 15.85 11.67
N LYS A 125 -20.65 16.41 10.85
CA LYS A 125 -22.07 16.61 11.19
C LYS A 125 -22.83 15.31 11.45
N ASN A 126 -22.33 14.19 10.92
CA ASN A 126 -22.90 12.85 11.08
C ASN A 126 -22.11 11.99 12.07
N THR A 127 -21.26 12.61 12.90
CA THR A 127 -20.53 11.93 13.97
C THR A 127 -21.06 12.37 15.34
N ILE A 128 -21.09 11.44 16.30
CA ILE A 128 -21.40 11.74 17.70
C ILE A 128 -20.17 11.43 18.55
N GLU A 129 -19.82 12.34 19.45
CA GLU A 129 -18.81 12.08 20.48
C GLU A 129 -19.48 11.32 21.63
N ILE A 130 -18.93 10.16 21.98
CA ILE A 130 -19.37 9.39 23.14
C ILE A 130 -18.23 9.36 24.16
N TYR A 131 -18.53 9.70 25.42
CA TYR A 131 -17.61 9.50 26.54
C TYR A 131 -17.66 8.02 26.94
N GLY A 132 -16.48 7.41 27.11
CA GLY A 132 -16.30 6.06 27.63
C GLY A 132 -15.78 6.06 29.05
#